data_AF-A0A923WLB1-F1
#
_entry.id   AF-A0A923WLB1-F1
#
_cell.length_a   1.000
_cell.length_b   1.000
_cell.length_c   1.000
_cell.angle_alpha   90.00
_cell.angle_beta   90.00
_cell.angle_gamma   90.00
#
_symmetry.space_group_name_H-M   'P 1'
#
loop_
_entity.id
_entity.type
_entity.pdbx_description
1 polymer ?
#
loop_
_entity_poly.entity_id
_entity_poly.type
_entity_poly.pdbx_seq_one_letter_code
_entity_poly.pdbx_strand_id
1 'polypeptide(L)'
;MHTERQSWLAKMLPPPNTAGRLEQVRASAGALAALALAALLSVAWMGNAAVWPIAPMGASAVLHADLDDLRTLGARLRNLLRRTRADHPDKPLVVGQIMTEAVQGAYLDTPIVERVPLMANAGLHHIPVLDREERFAGIVTQSDVIAALYQSRLSEPVARRRAG
;
A
#
# COMPACT_ATOMS: atom_id res chain seq x y z
N MET A 1 3.39 -11.05 -47.02
CA MET A 1 3.82 -10.55 -45.69
C MET A 1 3.60 -9.03 -45.53
N HIS A 2 2.42 -8.48 -45.87
CA HIS A 2 2.17 -7.01 -45.77
C HIS A 2 0.91 -6.59 -45.00
N THR A 3 0.03 -7.51 -44.59
CA THR A 3 -1.29 -7.16 -44.02
C THR A 3 -1.29 -6.93 -42.50
N GLU A 4 -0.34 -7.47 -41.74
CA GLU A 4 -0.35 -7.34 -40.26
C GLU A 4 0.05 -5.95 -39.74
N ARG A 5 0.90 -5.20 -40.47
CA ARG A 5 1.39 -3.89 -40.00
C ARG A 5 0.31 -2.81 -39.88
N GLN A 6 -0.83 -2.94 -40.56
CA GLN A 6 -1.89 -1.92 -40.53
C GLN A 6 -2.89 -2.07 -39.39
N SER A 7 -3.01 -3.28 -38.80
CA SER A 7 -3.90 -3.57 -37.66
C SER A 7 -3.45 -2.90 -36.36
N TRP A 8 -2.13 -2.84 -36.12
CA TRP A 8 -1.55 -2.26 -34.91
C TRP A 8 -1.71 -0.73 -34.83
N LEU A 9 -1.74 -0.03 -35.97
CA LEU A 9 -1.91 1.43 -36.02
C LEU A 9 -3.34 1.86 -35.68
N ALA A 10 -4.36 1.08 -36.06
CA ALA A 10 -5.75 1.37 -35.71
C ALA A 10 -6.03 1.22 -34.20
N LYS A 11 -5.23 0.40 -33.50
CA LYS A 11 -5.28 0.24 -32.03
C LYS A 11 -4.69 1.42 -31.24
N MET A 12 -3.96 2.31 -31.90
CA MET A 12 -3.37 3.51 -31.29
C MET A 12 -4.29 4.74 -31.35
N LEU A 13 -5.44 4.65 -32.03
CA LEU A 13 -6.44 5.71 -31.98
C LEU A 13 -7.33 5.53 -30.73
N PRO A 14 -7.49 6.59 -29.91
CA PRO A 14 -8.40 6.53 -28.77
C PRO A 14 -9.82 6.22 -29.26
N PRO A 15 -10.60 5.40 -28.53
CA PRO A 15 -11.99 5.15 -28.89
C PRO A 15 -12.73 6.49 -28.97
N PRO A 16 -13.56 6.72 -30.00
CA PRO A 16 -14.29 7.96 -30.14
C PRO A 16 -15.13 8.18 -28.88
N ASN A 17 -15.03 9.40 -28.34
CA ASN A 17 -15.72 9.80 -27.13
C ASN A 17 -17.23 9.58 -27.31
N THR A 18 -17.81 8.67 -26.51
CA THR A 18 -19.23 8.29 -26.56
C THR A 18 -20.14 9.24 -25.81
N ALA A 19 -19.64 10.38 -25.32
CA ALA A 19 -20.49 11.44 -24.80
C ALA A 19 -21.27 12.10 -25.94
N GLY A 20 -22.60 12.02 -25.89
CA GLY A 20 -23.45 12.66 -26.90
C GLY A 20 -23.16 14.16 -26.98
N ARG A 21 -23.25 14.76 -28.18
CA ARG A 21 -23.01 16.20 -28.39
C ARG A 21 -23.77 17.10 -27.39
N LEU A 22 -24.94 16.66 -26.94
CA LEU A 22 -25.76 17.34 -25.93
C LEU A 22 -25.18 17.28 -24.51
N GLU A 23 -24.50 16.19 -24.17
CA GLU A 23 -23.86 15.99 -22.87
C GLU A 23 -22.56 16.79 -22.78
N GLN A 24 -21.82 16.88 -23.89
CA GLN A 24 -20.65 17.74 -24.01
C GLN A 24 -21.03 19.23 -23.93
N VAL A 25 -22.16 19.63 -24.52
CA VAL A 25 -22.69 21.01 -24.44
C VAL A 25 -23.16 21.36 -23.02
N ARG A 26 -23.85 20.43 -22.32
CA ARG A 26 -24.26 20.64 -20.92
C ARG A 26 -23.06 20.70 -19.97
N ALA A 27 -22.07 19.83 -20.17
CA ALA A 27 -20.83 19.85 -19.41
C ALA A 27 -20.04 21.15 -19.63
N SER A 28 -19.92 21.63 -20.88
CA SER A 28 -19.26 22.90 -21.18
C SER A 28 -20.03 24.10 -20.64
N ALA A 29 -21.36 24.08 -20.69
CA ALA A 29 -22.20 25.15 -20.14
C ALA A 29 -22.04 25.25 -18.62
N GLY A 30 -22.00 24.12 -17.91
CA GLY A 30 -21.75 24.08 -16.47
C GLY A 30 -20.37 24.62 -16.09
N ALA A 31 -19.33 24.26 -16.84
CA ALA A 31 -17.97 24.77 -16.62
C ALA A 31 -17.89 26.30 -16.83
N LEU A 32 -18.51 26.82 -17.90
CA LEU A 32 -18.57 28.26 -18.15
C LEU A 32 -19.36 29.00 -17.05
N ALA A 33 -20.48 28.44 -16.60
CA ALA A 33 -21.25 29.02 -15.51
C ALA A 33 -20.47 29.04 -14.19
N ALA A 34 -19.73 27.97 -13.88
CA ALA A 34 -18.89 27.91 -12.68
C ALA A 34 -17.74 28.93 -12.72
N LEU A 35 -17.08 29.09 -13.88
CA LEU A 35 -16.04 30.11 -14.07
C LEU A 35 -16.61 31.53 -13.96
N ALA A 36 -17.77 31.79 -14.56
CA ALA A 36 -18.44 33.09 -14.46
C ALA A 36 -18.86 33.41 -13.02
N LEU A 37 -19.38 32.42 -12.28
CA LEU A 37 -19.75 32.56 -10.87
C LEU A 37 -18.51 32.80 -9.99
N ALA A 38 -17.43 32.07 -10.21
CA ALA A 38 -16.17 32.27 -9.50
C ALA A 38 -15.60 33.68 -9.77
N ALA A 39 -15.68 34.16 -11.01
CA ALA A 39 -15.29 35.52 -11.36
C ALA A 39 -16.17 36.57 -10.68
N LEU A 40 -17.50 36.40 -10.69
CA LEU A 40 -18.44 37.30 -10.02
C LEU A 40 -18.24 37.33 -8.50
N LEU A 41 -18.05 36.17 -7.86
CA LEU A 41 -17.74 36.08 -6.43
C LEU A 41 -16.41 36.74 -6.09
N SER A 42 -15.39 36.55 -6.93
CA SER A 42 -14.09 37.21 -6.77
C SER A 42 -14.20 38.74 -6.87
N VAL A 43 -15.06 39.26 -7.76
CA VAL A 43 -15.29 40.71 -7.91
C VAL A 43 -16.19 41.26 -6.79
N ALA A 44 -17.17 40.48 -6.32
CA ALA A 44 -18.11 40.90 -5.29
C ALA A 44 -17.48 40.95 -3.89
N TRP A 45 -16.50 40.08 -3.60
CA TRP A 45 -15.79 40.07 -2.31
C TRP A 45 -14.57 41.00 -2.28
N MET A 46 -14.01 41.35 -3.44
CA MET A 46 -12.80 42.17 -3.53
C MET A 46 -13.14 43.56 -4.08
N GLY A 47 -13.49 44.48 -3.18
CA GLY A 47 -13.63 45.90 -3.52
C GLY A 47 -12.34 46.46 -4.15
N ASN A 48 -12.47 47.01 -5.35
CA ASN A 48 -11.53 47.83 -6.14
C ASN A 48 -10.05 47.90 -5.70
N ALA A 49 -9.38 46.77 -5.52
CA ALA A 49 -7.94 46.71 -5.28
C ALA A 49 -7.32 45.64 -6.18
N ALA A 50 -6.82 46.12 -7.33
CA ALA A 50 -5.77 45.53 -8.14
C ALA A 50 -5.92 44.05 -8.55
N VAL A 51 -6.84 43.77 -9.49
CA VAL A 51 -6.99 42.45 -10.17
C VAL A 51 -5.97 42.24 -11.31
N TRP A 52 -5.07 43.18 -11.56
CA TRP A 52 -4.13 43.08 -12.69
C TRP A 52 -2.84 42.25 -12.47
N PRO A 53 -2.30 42.03 -11.24
CA PRO A 53 -1.08 41.23 -11.09
C PRO A 53 -1.30 39.71 -10.95
N ILE A 54 -2.50 39.26 -10.57
CA ILE A 54 -2.74 37.84 -10.26
C ILE A 54 -2.88 36.98 -11.53
N ALA A 55 -3.50 37.51 -12.58
CA ALA A 55 -3.62 36.84 -13.87
C ALA A 55 -2.26 36.59 -14.58
N PRO A 56 -1.31 37.56 -14.66
CA PRO A 56 -0.03 37.32 -15.33
C PRO A 56 0.89 36.36 -14.58
N MET A 57 0.85 36.32 -13.23
CA MET A 57 1.68 35.36 -12.48
C MET A 57 1.23 33.91 -12.70
N GLY A 58 -0.08 33.65 -12.81
CA GLY A 58 -0.62 32.32 -13.09
C GLY A 58 -0.35 31.83 -14.52
N ALA A 59 -0.53 32.70 -15.51
CA ALA A 59 -0.27 32.36 -16.92
C ALA A 59 1.22 32.10 -17.19
N SER A 60 2.12 32.82 -16.51
CA SER A 60 3.56 32.66 -16.67
C SER A 60 4.05 31.29 -16.20
N ALA A 61 3.45 30.71 -15.14
CA ALA A 61 3.76 29.37 -14.68
C ALA A 61 3.36 28.28 -15.69
N VAL A 62 2.28 28.49 -16.45
CA VAL A 62 1.85 27.56 -17.52
C VAL A 62 2.68 27.72 -18.80
N LEU A 63 3.18 28.94 -19.08
CA LEU A 63 4.02 29.22 -20.25
C LEU A 63 5.50 28.86 -20.04
N HIS A 64 5.99 28.94 -18.80
CA HIS A 64 7.34 28.50 -18.42
C HIS A 64 7.39 27.04 -17.96
N ALA A 65 6.24 26.42 -17.69
CA ALA A 65 6.18 24.98 -17.57
C ALA A 65 6.52 24.39 -18.94
N ASP A 66 7.58 23.59 -18.97
CA ASP A 66 7.96 22.83 -20.14
C ASP A 66 6.73 22.08 -20.67
N LEU A 67 6.35 22.35 -21.93
CA LEU A 67 5.16 21.77 -22.55
C LEU A 67 5.25 20.23 -22.60
N ASP A 68 6.47 19.68 -22.51
CA ASP A 68 6.71 18.24 -22.37
C ASP A 68 6.39 17.73 -20.95
N ASP A 69 6.61 18.54 -19.91
CA ASP A 69 6.25 18.20 -18.53
C ASP A 69 4.72 18.22 -18.34
N LEU A 70 3.99 19.14 -18.99
CA LEU A 70 2.51 19.12 -18.99
C LEU A 70 1.93 17.88 -19.69
N ARG A 71 2.57 17.40 -20.77
CA ARG A 71 2.18 16.14 -21.43
C ARG A 71 2.40 14.92 -20.52
N THR A 72 3.51 14.90 -19.76
CA THR A 72 3.78 13.83 -18.80
C THR A 72 2.95 13.95 -17.52
N LEU A 73 2.57 15.16 -17.10
CA LEU A 73 1.68 15.42 -15.97
C LEU A 73 0.32 14.75 -16.20
N GLY A 74 -0.21 14.81 -17.41
CA GLY A 74 -1.44 14.11 -17.78
C GLY A 74 -1.32 12.58 -17.74
N ALA A 75 -0.12 12.02 -17.96
CA ALA A 75 0.15 10.58 -17.81
C ALA A 75 0.31 10.18 -16.34
N ARG A 76 1.02 11.00 -15.54
CA ARG A 76 1.18 10.82 -14.08
C ARG A 76 -0.15 10.96 -13.35
N LEU A 77 -0.95 11.98 -13.67
CA LEU A 77 -2.28 12.19 -13.11
C LEU A 77 -3.23 11.05 -13.51
N ARG A 78 -3.16 10.56 -14.76
CA ARG A 78 -3.89 9.33 -15.15
C ARG A 78 -3.47 8.12 -14.36
N ASN A 79 -2.17 7.91 -14.12
CA ASN A 79 -1.70 6.80 -13.28
C ASN A 79 -2.14 6.94 -11.82
N LEU A 80 -2.23 8.17 -11.30
CA LEU A 80 -2.74 8.43 -9.95
C LEU A 80 -4.26 8.26 -9.85
N LEU A 81 -5.00 8.66 -10.89
CA LEU A 81 -6.45 8.54 -10.97
C LEU A 81 -6.91 7.14 -11.40
N ARG A 82 -6.01 6.32 -11.96
CA ARG A 82 -6.24 4.90 -12.24
C ARG A 82 -6.22 4.14 -10.92
N ARG A 83 -7.31 4.31 -10.16
CA ARG A 83 -7.64 3.52 -8.97
C ARG A 83 -7.52 2.06 -9.35
N THR A 84 -6.57 1.37 -8.73
CA THR A 84 -6.25 -0.04 -8.96
C THR A 84 -7.43 -0.91 -8.53
N ARG A 85 -8.45 -1.01 -9.39
CA ARG A 85 -9.44 -2.09 -9.36
C ARG A 85 -8.82 -3.23 -10.14
N ALA A 86 -7.86 -3.91 -9.50
CA ALA A 86 -7.35 -5.17 -10.00
C ALA A 86 -8.23 -6.26 -9.39
N ASP A 87 -9.01 -6.93 -10.23
CA ASP A 87 -9.88 -8.04 -9.82
C ASP A 87 -9.06 -9.30 -9.47
N HIS A 88 -7.74 -9.26 -9.69
CA HIS A 88 -6.74 -10.09 -9.01
C HIS A 88 -5.43 -9.28 -8.90
N PRO A 89 -5.06 -8.77 -7.73
CA PRO A 89 -3.79 -8.08 -7.56
C PRO A 89 -2.65 -9.09 -7.56
N ASP A 90 -1.66 -8.90 -8.44
CA ASP A 90 -0.37 -9.63 -8.44
C ASP A 90 0.41 -9.51 -7.11
N LYS A 91 -0.08 -8.67 -6.18
CA LYS A 91 0.47 -8.49 -4.85
C LYS A 91 -0.55 -8.97 -3.81
N PRO A 92 -0.14 -9.83 -2.85
CA PRO A 92 -1.00 -10.23 -1.76
C PRO A 92 -1.51 -9.00 -0.99
N LEU A 93 -2.83 -8.91 -0.84
CA LEU A 93 -3.54 -7.83 -0.16
C LEU A 93 -3.77 -8.12 1.32
N VAL A 94 -3.82 -9.40 1.68
CA VAL A 94 -4.06 -9.84 3.06
C VAL A 94 -2.94 -10.77 3.51
N VAL A 95 -2.61 -10.73 4.79
CA VAL A 95 -1.60 -11.61 5.41
C VAL A 95 -1.92 -13.08 5.15
N GLY A 96 -3.21 -13.44 5.09
CA GLY A 96 -3.68 -14.77 4.74
C GLY A 96 -3.15 -15.35 3.43
N GLN A 97 -2.76 -14.50 2.47
CA GLN A 97 -2.24 -14.94 1.17
C GLN A 97 -0.74 -15.24 1.18
N ILE A 98 -0.03 -14.89 2.27
CA ILE A 98 1.41 -15.13 2.45
C ILE A 98 1.75 -15.92 3.70
N MET A 99 0.77 -16.13 4.60
CA MET A 99 0.99 -16.87 5.83
C MET A 99 1.05 -18.38 5.57
N THR A 100 1.84 -19.08 6.37
CA THR A 100 1.76 -20.54 6.47
C THR A 100 0.58 -20.88 7.37
N GLU A 101 -0.41 -21.59 6.86
CA GLU A 101 -1.66 -21.88 7.58
C GLU A 101 -1.47 -22.96 8.67
N ALA A 102 -0.74 -24.04 8.36
CA ALA A 102 -0.50 -25.15 9.27
C ALA A 102 0.88 -25.03 9.94
N VAL A 103 1.00 -24.15 10.95
CA VAL A 103 2.22 -24.02 11.76
C VAL A 103 2.21 -25.06 12.88
N GLN A 104 3.34 -25.76 13.08
CA GLN A 104 3.49 -26.65 14.22
C GLN A 104 3.62 -25.84 15.52
N GLY A 105 2.57 -25.85 16.33
CA GLY A 105 2.56 -25.28 17.68
C GLY A 105 2.86 -26.32 18.78
N ALA A 106 3.07 -25.80 19.99
CA ALA A 106 3.16 -26.58 21.22
C ALA A 106 2.08 -26.09 22.21
N TYR A 107 1.75 -26.91 23.21
CA TYR A 107 0.88 -26.50 24.31
C TYR A 107 1.70 -26.10 25.53
N LEU A 108 1.09 -25.36 26.47
CA LEU A 108 1.75 -24.94 27.72
C LEU A 108 2.33 -26.09 28.54
N ASP A 109 1.76 -27.29 28.43
CA ASP A 109 2.19 -28.51 29.11
C ASP A 109 3.13 -29.38 28.28
N THR A 110 3.42 -29.00 27.03
CA THR A 110 4.36 -29.71 26.17
C THR A 110 5.80 -29.54 26.68
N PRO A 111 6.51 -30.64 27.01
CA PRO A 111 7.91 -30.54 27.43
C PRO A 111 8.80 -29.94 26.34
N ILE A 112 9.62 -28.96 26.71
CA ILE A 112 10.48 -28.24 25.74
C ILE A 112 11.43 -29.18 24.97
N VAL A 113 11.86 -30.28 25.61
CA VAL A 113 12.74 -31.29 25.03
C VAL A 113 12.16 -31.97 23.79
N GLU A 114 10.83 -32.07 23.68
CA GLU A 114 10.16 -32.65 22.51
C GLU A 114 10.23 -31.71 21.30
N ARG A 115 10.43 -30.41 21.53
CA ARG A 115 10.42 -29.37 20.50
C ARG A 115 11.81 -28.95 20.04
N VAL A 116 12.83 -29.15 20.88
CA VAL A 116 14.24 -28.88 20.52
C VAL A 116 14.68 -29.52 19.20
N PRO A 117 14.36 -30.80 18.88
CA PRO A 117 14.76 -31.41 17.62
C PRO A 117 14.16 -30.70 16.39
N LEU A 118 12.93 -30.19 16.50
CA LEU A 118 12.27 -29.43 15.44
C LEU A 118 12.97 -28.08 15.22
N MET A 119 13.38 -27.42 16.30
CA MET A 119 14.11 -26.15 16.21
C MET A 119 15.52 -26.35 15.62
N ALA A 120 16.17 -27.47 15.94
CA ALA A 120 17.52 -27.77 15.47
C ALA A 120 17.56 -28.26 14.01
N ASN A 121 16.62 -29.11 13.60
CA ASN A 121 16.71 -29.85 12.34
C ASN A 121 15.71 -29.40 11.27
N ALA A 122 14.57 -28.80 11.65
CA ALA A 122 13.51 -28.43 10.71
C ALA A 122 13.49 -26.93 10.37
N GLY A 123 14.45 -26.14 10.88
CA GLY A 123 14.51 -24.69 10.65
C GLY A 123 13.42 -23.88 11.35
N LEU A 124 12.70 -24.50 12.29
CA LEU A 124 11.63 -23.86 13.06
C LEU A 124 12.24 -23.07 14.24
N HIS A 125 12.68 -21.84 13.98
CA HIS A 125 13.29 -20.98 15.01
C HIS A 125 12.30 -20.41 16.03
N HIS A 126 11.01 -20.49 15.73
CA HIS A 126 9.91 -19.94 16.53
C HIS A 126 8.79 -20.97 16.63
N ILE A 127 8.31 -21.22 17.85
CA ILE A 127 7.22 -22.14 18.10
C ILE A 127 6.10 -21.38 18.82
N PRO A 128 4.91 -21.26 18.22
CA PRO A 128 3.75 -20.71 18.90
C PRO A 128 3.29 -21.68 20.00
N VAL A 129 2.99 -21.14 21.18
CA VAL A 129 2.49 -21.87 22.33
C VAL A 129 1.01 -21.56 22.53
N LEU A 130 0.20 -22.59 22.68
CA LEU A 130 -1.24 -22.51 22.89
C LEU A 130 -1.63 -22.94 24.31
N ASP A 131 -2.72 -22.39 24.84
CA ASP A 131 -3.39 -22.90 26.04
C ASP A 131 -4.28 -24.12 25.72
N ARG A 132 -4.97 -24.65 26.74
CA ARG A 132 -5.85 -25.81 26.59
C ARG A 132 -7.10 -25.53 25.76
N GLU A 133 -7.46 -24.26 25.64
CA GLU A 133 -8.58 -23.77 24.83
C GLU A 133 -8.13 -23.40 23.39
N GLU A 134 -6.94 -23.82 22.98
CA GLU A 134 -6.32 -23.54 21.68
C GLU A 134 -6.10 -22.04 21.40
N ARG A 135 -6.02 -21.21 22.43
CA ARG A 135 -5.72 -19.79 22.30
C ARG A 135 -4.22 -19.55 22.38
N PHE A 136 -3.75 -18.58 21.62
CA PHE A 136 -2.35 -18.17 21.61
C PHE A 136 -1.91 -17.64 22.97
N ALA A 137 -0.95 -18.34 23.59
CA ALA A 137 -0.35 -17.98 24.87
C ALA A 137 0.98 -17.24 24.70
N GLY A 138 1.74 -17.51 23.63
CA GLY A 138 3.01 -16.84 23.36
C GLY A 138 3.85 -17.53 22.30
N ILE A 139 5.14 -17.16 22.21
CA ILE A 139 6.12 -17.76 21.31
C ILE A 139 7.34 -18.15 22.12
N VAL A 140 7.90 -19.32 21.83
CA VAL A 140 9.21 -19.74 22.30
C VAL A 140 10.19 -19.73 21.13
N THR A 141 11.32 -19.05 21.31
CA THR A 141 12.39 -19.00 20.31
C THR A 141 13.58 -19.87 20.71
N GLN A 142 14.45 -20.20 19.75
CA GLN A 142 15.65 -20.97 20.03
C GLN A 142 16.56 -20.27 21.05
N SER A 143 16.62 -18.94 20.99
CA SER A 143 17.37 -18.13 21.94
C SER A 143 16.82 -18.24 23.36
N ASP A 144 15.50 -18.32 23.53
CA ASP A 144 14.87 -18.49 24.84
C ASP A 144 15.24 -19.84 25.46
N VAL A 145 15.28 -20.90 24.65
CA VAL A 145 15.72 -22.24 25.11
C VAL A 145 17.18 -22.20 25.57
N ILE A 146 18.07 -21.56 24.80
CA ILE A 146 19.48 -21.41 25.17
C ILE A 146 19.61 -20.58 26.46
N ALA A 147 18.87 -19.48 26.58
CA ALA A 147 18.87 -18.64 27.76
C ALA A 147 18.37 -19.41 29.00
N ALA A 148 17.31 -20.20 28.86
CA ALA A 148 16.78 -21.03 29.94
C ALA A 148 17.79 -22.10 30.41
N LEU A 149 18.50 -22.75 29.49
CA LEU A 149 19.56 -23.71 29.82
C LEU A 149 20.74 -23.04 30.53
N TYR A 150 21.10 -21.81 30.13
CA TYR A 150 22.15 -21.06 30.82
C TYR A 150 21.72 -20.66 32.23
N GLN A 151 20.48 -20.20 32.41
CA GLN A 151 19.93 -19.86 33.72
C GLN A 151 19.79 -21.08 34.63
N SER A 152 19.42 -22.26 34.11
CA SER A 152 19.32 -23.49 34.89
C SER A 152 20.70 -23.95 35.40
N ARG A 153 21.74 -23.84 34.58
CA ARG A 153 23.13 -24.14 34.95
C ARG A 153 23.70 -23.17 35.99
N LEU A 154 23.30 -21.89 35.93
CA LEU A 154 23.71 -20.88 36.91
C LEU A 154 22.93 -20.92 38.23
N SER A 155 21.80 -21.64 38.28
CA SER A 155 21.03 -21.85 39.50
C SER A 155 21.44 -23.12 40.28
N GLU A 156 22.13 -24.08 39.63
CA GLU A 156 22.75 -25.25 40.30
C GLU A 156 23.84 -24.95 41.36
N PRO A 157 24.69 -23.89 41.27
CA PRO A 157 25.74 -23.61 42.26
C PRO A 157 25.25 -22.98 43.57
N VAL A 158 24.01 -22.48 43.61
CA VAL A 158 23.47 -21.78 44.80
C VAL A 158 22.74 -22.75 45.73
N ALA A 159 22.13 -23.82 45.22
CA ALA A 159 21.41 -24.81 46.03
C ALA A 159 22.35 -25.68 46.90
N ARG A 160 23.59 -25.95 46.45
CA ARG A 160 24.54 -26.79 47.22
C ARG A 160 25.23 -26.09 48.38
N ARG A 161 25.24 -24.75 48.46
CA ARG A 161 25.86 -24.01 49.58
C ARG A 161 24.98 -23.85 50.82
N ARG A 162 23.70 -24.24 50.76
CA ARG A 162 22.78 -24.20 51.92
C ARG A 162 22.58 -25.55 52.61
N ALA A 163 23.20 -26.61 52.09
CA ALA A 163 23.07 -27.98 52.59
C ALA A 163 24.39 -28.57 53.12
N GLY A 164 25.38 -27.72 53.42
CA GLY A 164 26.68 -28.09 54.00
C GLY A 164 26.98 -27.26 55.23
#